data_AF-A0A8X7WDC5-F1
#
_entry.id   AF-A0A8X7WDC5-F1
#
_cell.length_a   1.000
_cell.length_b   1.000
_cell.length_c   1.000
_cell.angle_alpha   90.00
_cell.angle_beta   90.00
_cell.angle_gamma   90.00
#
_symmetry.space_group_name_H-M   'P 1'
#
loop_
_entity.id
_entity.type
_entity.pdbx_description
1 polymer ?
#
loop_
_entity_poly.entity_id
_entity_poly.type
_entity_poly.pdbx_seq_one_letter_code
_entity_poly.pdbx_strand_id
1 'polypeptide(L)'
;MRNAKEFQPYPYLVMMMNCMLWVNKDSILFTTTNGAGMASQAVYISIFLFYCGGMNKLRRNIVLYLVAEVIAVAAVVLITLFAIQNLFGKQTFVGVICNIFNIAMYGAPSLVIPKVIETRSVEYMPGMLSFYGFINAGTWTAYSDRKTRSRHLRNSGLGMALCASQLIVYAMYLKSTPVKPSYKRLKFER
;
A
#
# COMPACT_ATOMS: atom_id res chain seq x y z
N MET A 1 2.72 -10.86 23.88
CA MET A 1 2.08 -10.32 22.65
C MET A 1 0.58 -10.37 22.86
N ARG A 2 -0.03 -9.26 23.33
CA ARG A 2 -1.46 -9.18 23.64
C ARG A 2 -2.17 -8.47 22.47
N ASN A 3 -3.24 -9.09 21.98
CA ASN A 3 -4.23 -8.56 21.04
C ASN A 3 -3.89 -8.51 19.53
N ALA A 4 -3.89 -9.67 18.86
CA ALA A 4 -4.15 -9.74 17.41
C ALA A 4 -5.52 -9.14 16.99
N LYS A 5 -6.38 -8.83 17.96
CA LYS A 5 -7.72 -8.23 17.77
C LYS A 5 -7.70 -6.78 17.31
N GLU A 6 -6.64 -6.03 17.61
CA GLU A 6 -6.50 -4.62 17.19
C GLU A 6 -5.86 -4.49 15.80
N PHE A 7 -5.24 -5.57 15.32
CA PHE A 7 -4.57 -5.60 14.04
C PHE A 7 -5.56 -5.78 12.89
N GLN A 8 -5.49 -4.89 11.89
CA GLN A 8 -6.31 -4.94 10.69
C GLN A 8 -5.52 -5.62 9.56
N PRO A 9 -5.91 -6.79 9.06
CA PRO A 9 -5.19 -7.51 8.00
C PRO A 9 -5.45 -6.95 6.60
N TYR A 10 -6.48 -6.11 6.43
CA TYR A 10 -6.94 -5.61 5.13
C TYR A 10 -5.86 -4.85 4.31
N PRO A 11 -5.00 -4.00 4.89
CA PRO A 11 -3.93 -3.36 4.14
C PRO A 11 -2.95 -4.35 3.51
N TYR A 12 -2.71 -5.49 4.16
CA TYR A 12 -1.81 -6.55 3.69
C TYR A 12 -2.43 -7.32 2.52
N LEU A 13 -3.74 -7.56 2.57
CA LEU A 13 -4.53 -8.15 1.48
C LEU A 13 -4.51 -7.24 0.23
N VAL A 14 -4.86 -5.96 0.41
CA VAL A 14 -4.84 -4.99 -0.71
C VAL A 14 -3.43 -4.85 -1.32
N MET A 15 -2.38 -4.88 -0.51
CA MET A 15 -1.00 -4.89 -1.01
C MET A 15 -0.66 -6.17 -1.78
N MET A 16 -1.09 -7.34 -1.29
CA MET A 16 -0.93 -8.61 -2.00
C MET A 16 -1.54 -8.55 -3.39
N MET A 17 -2.79 -8.07 -3.49
CA MET A 17 -3.49 -7.86 -4.75
C MET A 17 -2.73 -6.92 -5.69
N ASN A 18 -2.23 -5.79 -5.18
CA ASN A 18 -1.45 -4.86 -5.99
C ASN A 18 -0.20 -5.54 -6.56
N CYS A 19 0.53 -6.28 -5.74
CA CYS A 19 1.75 -6.96 -6.19
C CYS A 19 1.45 -8.08 -7.21
N MET A 20 0.37 -8.84 -7.04
CA MET A 20 -0.04 -9.87 -8.02
C MET A 20 -0.31 -9.26 -9.41
N LEU A 21 -0.97 -8.10 -9.47
CA LEU A 21 -1.23 -7.42 -10.74
C LEU A 21 0.06 -6.94 -11.41
N TRP A 22 1.04 -6.46 -10.64
CA TRP A 22 2.32 -5.97 -11.18
C TRP A 22 3.29 -7.09 -11.60
N VAL A 23 3.23 -8.27 -10.98
CA VAL A 23 4.04 -9.44 -11.39
C VAL A 23 3.72 -9.89 -12.80
N ASN A 24 2.46 -9.72 -13.24
CA ASN A 24 2.00 -10.05 -14.59
C ASN A 24 2.50 -9.10 -15.69
N LYS A 25 3.35 -8.11 -15.37
CA LYS A 25 3.98 -7.26 -16.40
C LYS A 25 5.27 -7.88 -16.93
N ASP A 26 5.46 -7.77 -18.24
CA ASP A 26 6.71 -8.13 -18.97
C ASP A 26 7.88 -7.18 -18.63
N SER A 27 8.28 -7.10 -17.37
CA SER A 27 9.42 -6.30 -16.93
C SER A 27 10.00 -6.88 -15.65
N ILE A 28 11.22 -7.41 -15.78
CA ILE A 28 11.96 -8.04 -14.68
C ILE A 28 12.02 -7.17 -13.42
N LEU A 29 12.09 -5.84 -13.57
CA LEU A 29 12.13 -4.91 -12.44
C LEU A 29 10.80 -4.87 -11.67
N PHE A 30 9.66 -4.85 -12.39
CA PHE A 30 8.35 -4.89 -11.76
C PHE A 30 8.09 -6.28 -11.15
N THR A 31 8.45 -7.35 -11.86
CA THR A 31 8.29 -8.73 -11.39
C THR A 31 9.08 -9.01 -10.12
N THR A 32 10.37 -8.62 -10.06
CA THR A 32 11.23 -8.88 -8.90
C THR A 32 10.80 -8.12 -7.65
N THR A 33 10.54 -6.81 -7.79
CA THR A 33 10.12 -5.96 -6.67
C THR A 33 8.76 -6.36 -6.11
N ASN A 34 7.78 -6.61 -6.98
CA ASN A 34 6.44 -7.02 -6.56
C ASN A 34 6.40 -8.48 -6.11
N GLY A 35 7.22 -9.36 -6.68
CA GLY A 35 7.38 -10.73 -6.19
C GLY A 35 7.90 -10.79 -4.75
N ALA A 36 8.91 -9.97 -4.41
CA ALA A 36 9.38 -9.82 -3.03
C ALA A 36 8.30 -9.22 -2.11
N GLY A 37 7.52 -8.27 -2.61
CA GLY A 37 6.34 -7.73 -1.94
C GLY A 37 5.32 -8.82 -1.61
N MET A 38 4.93 -9.63 -2.59
CA MET A 38 4.02 -10.76 -2.39
C MET A 38 4.53 -11.74 -1.34
N ALA A 39 5.80 -12.13 -1.41
CA ALA A 39 6.39 -13.04 -0.43
C ALA A 39 6.32 -12.45 0.99
N SER A 40 6.63 -11.17 1.13
CA SER A 40 6.55 -10.46 2.42
C SER A 40 5.11 -10.44 2.94
N GLN A 41 4.12 -10.09 2.11
CA GLN A 41 2.71 -10.08 2.50
C GLN A 41 2.20 -11.49 2.86
N ALA A 42 2.65 -12.52 2.14
CA ALA A 42 2.29 -13.91 2.41
C ALA A 42 2.78 -14.34 3.80
N VAL A 43 4.01 -13.98 4.16
CA VAL A 43 4.56 -14.23 5.50
C VAL A 43 3.72 -13.54 6.57
N TYR A 44 3.40 -12.24 6.42
CA TYR A 44 2.57 -11.51 7.38
C TYR A 44 1.19 -12.12 7.57
N ILE A 45 0.49 -12.43 6.47
CA ILE A 45 -0.83 -13.03 6.51
C ILE A 45 -0.77 -14.42 7.14
N SER A 46 0.25 -15.22 6.82
CA SER A 46 0.42 -16.57 7.39
C SER A 46 0.64 -16.52 8.90
N ILE A 47 1.52 -15.64 9.37
CA ILE A 47 1.74 -15.39 10.80
C ILE A 47 0.43 -14.95 11.46
N PHE A 48 -0.29 -14.00 10.86
CA PHE A 48 -1.57 -13.55 11.39
C PHE A 48 -2.56 -14.71 11.51
N LEU A 49 -2.76 -15.50 10.46
CA LEU A 49 -3.67 -16.64 10.46
C LEU A 49 -3.31 -17.71 11.49
N PHE A 50 -2.03 -17.91 11.78
CA PHE A 50 -1.55 -18.83 12.81
C PHE A 50 -1.87 -18.33 14.22
N TYR A 51 -1.69 -17.03 14.49
CA TYR A 51 -1.84 -16.44 15.82
C TYR A 51 -3.22 -15.81 16.10
N CYS A 52 -4.15 -15.79 15.15
CA CYS A 52 -5.49 -15.19 15.27
C CYS A 52 -6.49 -16.04 16.11
N GLY A 53 -6.01 -16.67 17.19
CA GLY A 53 -6.70 -17.68 17.98
C GLY A 53 -8.15 -17.31 18.35
N GLY A 54 -9.09 -18.16 17.94
CA GLY A 54 -10.53 -18.04 18.25
C GLY A 54 -11.34 -17.09 17.35
N MET A 55 -10.71 -16.36 16.42
CA MET A 55 -11.41 -15.40 15.54
C MET A 55 -11.87 -16.05 14.21
N ASN A 56 -12.63 -17.14 14.30
CA ASN A 56 -13.02 -17.96 13.15
C ASN A 56 -13.69 -17.17 12.01
N LYS A 57 -14.52 -16.17 12.34
CA LYS A 57 -15.19 -15.31 11.34
C LYS A 57 -14.18 -14.44 10.56
N LEU A 58 -13.22 -13.83 11.25
CA LEU A 58 -12.19 -13.00 10.61
C LEU A 58 -11.27 -13.86 9.74
N ARG A 59 -10.83 -15.01 10.25
CA ARG A 59 -10.05 -15.99 9.47
C ARG A 59 -10.77 -16.42 8.21
N ARG A 60 -12.05 -16.76 8.30
CA ARG A 60 -12.89 -17.10 7.14
C ARG A 60 -12.93 -15.95 6.14
N ASN A 61 -13.16 -14.73 6.60
CA ASN A 61 -13.21 -13.55 5.73
C ASN A 61 -11.87 -13.33 5.00
N ILE A 62 -10.74 -13.42 5.70
CA ILE A 62 -9.40 -13.29 5.08
C ILE A 62 -9.20 -14.32 3.96
N VAL A 63 -9.55 -15.59 4.22
CA VAL A 63 -9.45 -16.65 3.21
C VAL A 63 -10.36 -16.36 2.01
N LEU A 64 -11.61 -15.92 2.26
CA LEU A 64 -12.52 -15.53 1.19
C LEU A 64 -12.00 -14.34 0.38
N TYR A 65 -11.37 -13.35 1.02
CA TYR A 65 -10.71 -12.24 0.35
C TYR A 65 -9.55 -12.73 -0.53
N LEU A 66 -8.68 -13.60 -0.01
CA LEU A 66 -7.58 -14.17 -0.80
C LEU A 66 -8.09 -14.95 -2.02
N VAL A 67 -9.14 -15.76 -1.85
CA VAL A 67 -9.76 -16.47 -2.98
C VAL A 67 -10.34 -15.48 -4.00
N ALA A 68 -11.04 -14.45 -3.52
CA ALA A 68 -11.59 -13.40 -4.39
C ALA A 68 -10.49 -12.64 -5.14
N GLU A 69 -9.35 -12.36 -4.49
CA GLU A 69 -8.18 -11.72 -5.13
C GLU A 69 -7.63 -12.59 -6.25
N VAL A 70 -7.41 -13.88 -6.01
CA VAL A 70 -6.91 -14.82 -7.03
C VAL A 70 -7.89 -14.89 -8.20
N ILE A 71 -9.20 -14.99 -7.95
CA ILE A 71 -10.23 -14.99 -9.00
C ILE A 71 -10.21 -13.68 -9.79
N ALA A 72 -10.09 -12.53 -9.12
CA ALA A 72 -10.06 -11.23 -9.78
C ALA A 72 -8.78 -11.04 -10.63
N VAL A 73 -7.60 -11.48 -10.15
CA VAL A 73 -6.37 -11.48 -10.95
C VAL A 73 -6.50 -12.41 -12.15
N ALA A 74 -7.02 -13.62 -11.94
CA ALA A 74 -7.26 -14.57 -13.02
C ALA A 74 -8.21 -13.98 -14.07
N ALA A 75 -9.29 -13.32 -13.65
CA ALA A 75 -10.21 -12.63 -14.57
C ALA A 75 -9.51 -11.54 -15.38
N VAL A 76 -8.67 -10.70 -14.76
CA VAL A 76 -7.87 -9.69 -15.47
C VAL A 76 -6.95 -10.34 -16.49
N VAL A 77 -6.27 -11.43 -16.13
CA VAL A 77 -5.38 -12.18 -17.04
C VAL A 77 -6.17 -12.77 -18.20
N LEU A 78 -7.30 -13.44 -17.94
CA LEU A 78 -8.15 -14.05 -18.97
C LEU A 78 -8.71 -12.99 -19.94
N ILE A 79 -9.22 -11.87 -19.42
CA ILE A 79 -9.67 -10.74 -20.26
C ILE A 79 -8.52 -10.23 -21.13
N THR A 80 -7.34 -10.06 -20.54
CA THR A 80 -6.15 -9.59 -21.26
C THR A 80 -5.72 -10.57 -22.35
N LEU A 81 -5.82 -11.88 -22.12
CA LEU A 81 -5.43 -12.90 -23.08
C LEU A 81 -6.44 -13.06 -24.22
N PHE A 82 -7.74 -13.09 -23.90
CA PHE A 82 -8.80 -13.45 -24.86
C PHE A 82 -9.48 -12.25 -25.52
N ALA A 83 -9.65 -11.13 -24.80
CA ALA A 83 -10.37 -9.97 -25.34
C ALA A 83 -9.43 -8.95 -26.02
N ILE A 84 -8.14 -8.97 -25.71
CA ILE A 84 -7.17 -7.99 -26.23
C ILE A 84 -6.13 -8.69 -27.07
N GLN A 85 -6.12 -8.45 -28.38
CA GLN A 85 -5.17 -9.13 -29.29
C GLN A 85 -3.81 -8.41 -29.35
N ASN A 86 -3.82 -7.07 -29.33
CA ASN A 86 -2.63 -6.25 -29.49
C ASN A 86 -1.79 -6.18 -28.20
N LEU A 87 -0.49 -6.44 -28.29
CA LEU A 87 0.45 -6.37 -27.15
C LEU A 87 0.40 -5.00 -26.44
N PHE A 88 0.34 -3.92 -27.22
CA PHE A 88 0.22 -2.57 -26.68
C PHE A 88 -1.09 -2.37 -25.87
N GLY A 89 -2.19 -2.95 -26.35
CA GLY A 89 -3.48 -2.92 -25.65
C GLY A 89 -3.41 -3.69 -24.33
N LYS A 90 -2.79 -4.88 -24.33
CA LYS A 90 -2.61 -5.71 -23.12
C LYS A 90 -1.85 -4.96 -22.03
N GLN A 91 -0.71 -4.37 -22.41
CA GLN A 91 0.13 -3.62 -21.49
C GLN A 91 -0.56 -2.35 -20.95
N THR A 92 -1.34 -1.68 -21.79
CA THR A 92 -2.10 -0.48 -21.39
C THR A 92 -3.22 -0.83 -20.43
N PHE A 93 -4.02 -1.85 -20.74
CA PHE A 93 -5.14 -2.28 -19.90
C PHE A 93 -4.70 -2.70 -18.50
N VAL A 94 -3.75 -3.64 -18.41
CA VAL A 94 -3.18 -4.09 -17.12
C VAL A 94 -2.51 -2.91 -16.41
N GLY A 95 -1.79 -2.06 -17.15
CA GLY A 95 -1.11 -0.90 -16.59
C GLY A 95 -2.04 0.11 -15.93
N VAL A 96 -3.18 0.42 -16.53
CA VAL A 96 -4.18 1.34 -15.96
C VAL A 96 -4.75 0.78 -14.65
N ILE A 97 -5.13 -0.49 -14.64
CA ILE A 97 -5.66 -1.16 -13.43
C ILE A 97 -4.62 -1.13 -12.30
N CYS A 98 -3.40 -1.60 -12.58
CA CYS A 98 -2.30 -1.62 -11.60
C CYS A 98 -2.07 -0.24 -10.99
N ASN A 99 -2.14 0.80 -11.82
CA ASN A 99 -1.91 2.15 -11.41
C ASN A 99 -3.05 2.71 -10.53
N ILE A 100 -4.32 2.43 -10.84
CA ILE A 100 -5.46 2.84 -10.00
C ILE A 100 -5.27 2.30 -8.58
N PHE A 101 -4.97 1.01 -8.45
CA PHE A 101 -4.68 0.40 -7.15
C PHE A 101 -3.48 1.07 -6.47
N ASN A 102 -2.40 1.32 -7.20
CA ASN A 102 -1.20 1.94 -6.63
C ASN A 102 -1.46 3.36 -6.08
N ILE A 103 -2.23 4.18 -6.81
CA ILE A 103 -2.66 5.51 -6.34
C ILE A 103 -3.57 5.38 -5.11
N ALA A 104 -4.54 4.48 -5.14
CA ALA A 104 -5.45 4.26 -4.00
C ALA A 104 -4.66 3.89 -2.73
N MET A 105 -3.61 3.08 -2.87
CA MET A 105 -2.72 2.71 -1.77
C MET A 105 -1.92 3.88 -1.22
N TYR A 106 -1.37 4.75 -2.07
CA TYR A 106 -0.72 5.99 -1.60
C TYR A 106 -1.73 7.00 -1.03
N GLY A 107 -2.98 6.95 -1.47
CA GLY A 107 -4.07 7.77 -0.97
C GLY A 107 -4.53 7.37 0.43
N ALA A 108 -4.41 6.09 0.82
CA ALA A 108 -4.90 5.62 2.12
C ALA A 108 -4.28 6.38 3.32
N PRO A 109 -2.94 6.60 3.40
CA PRO A 109 -2.38 7.45 4.46
C PRO A 109 -2.80 8.92 4.34
N SER A 110 -3.11 9.43 3.14
CA SER A 110 -3.61 10.81 2.96
C SER A 110 -4.99 11.02 3.59
N LEU A 111 -5.80 9.96 3.76
CA LEU A 111 -7.09 10.06 4.44
C LEU A 111 -6.96 10.39 5.94
N VAL A 112 -5.76 10.24 6.52
CA VAL A 112 -5.47 10.57 7.92
C VAL A 112 -5.12 12.05 8.09
N ILE A 113 -4.81 12.79 7.01
CA ILE A 113 -4.44 14.22 7.06
C ILE A 113 -5.48 15.08 7.78
N PRO A 114 -6.81 14.98 7.50
CA PRO A 114 -7.80 15.75 8.24
C PRO A 114 -7.75 15.49 9.75
N LYS A 115 -7.45 14.24 10.15
CA LYS A 115 -7.32 13.89 11.57
C LYS A 115 -6.09 14.51 12.21
N VAL A 116 -4.97 14.59 11.48
CA VAL A 116 -3.76 15.30 11.94
C VAL A 116 -4.02 16.79 12.14
N ILE A 117 -4.78 17.42 11.22
CA ILE A 117 -5.15 18.83 11.33
C ILE A 117 -6.06 19.08 12.54
N GLU A 118 -7.07 18.24 12.73
CA GLU A 118 -8.01 18.33 13.86
C GLU A 118 -7.30 18.11 15.21
N THR A 119 -6.49 17.06 15.31
CA THR A 119 -5.83 16.67 16.57
C THR A 119 -4.52 17.42 16.84
N ARG A 120 -4.03 18.19 15.85
CA ARG A 120 -2.72 18.85 15.87
C ARG A 120 -1.56 17.87 16.17
N SER A 121 -1.73 16.59 15.86
CA SER A 121 -0.81 15.51 16.24
C SER A 121 -0.51 14.59 15.05
N VAL A 122 0.76 14.25 14.85
CA VAL A 122 1.19 13.29 13.81
C VAL A 122 1.24 11.84 14.31
N GLU A 123 0.65 11.53 15.47
CA GLU A 123 0.69 10.19 16.09
C GLU A 123 0.20 9.07 15.15
N TYR A 124 -0.83 9.33 14.35
CA TYR A 124 -1.42 8.36 13.42
C TYR A 124 -0.75 8.37 12.04
N MET A 125 0.25 9.22 11.83
CA MET A 125 0.88 9.47 10.54
C MET A 125 2.40 9.33 10.62
N PRO A 126 2.93 8.12 10.42
CA PRO A 126 4.37 7.89 10.50
C PRO A 126 5.11 8.63 9.37
N GLY A 127 5.89 9.66 9.73
CA GLY A 127 6.62 10.49 8.76
C GLY A 127 7.62 9.71 7.91
N MET A 128 8.29 8.71 8.49
CA MET A 128 9.22 7.84 7.75
C MET A 128 8.52 7.04 6.66
N LEU A 129 7.29 6.56 6.91
CA LEU A 129 6.50 5.84 5.91
C LEU A 129 6.17 6.76 4.72
N SER A 130 5.82 8.01 5.00
CA SER A 130 5.54 9.03 3.98
C SER A 130 6.80 9.38 3.18
N PHE A 131 7.96 9.44 3.84
CA PHE A 131 9.25 9.73 3.21
C PHE A 131 9.71 8.62 2.27
N TYR A 132 9.68 7.35 2.73
CA TYR A 132 10.01 6.22 1.87
C TYR A 132 8.99 6.07 0.73
N GLY A 133 7.70 6.34 0.98
CA GLY A 133 6.67 6.40 -0.05
C GLY A 133 6.98 7.45 -1.12
N PHE A 134 7.41 8.65 -0.72
CA PHE A 134 7.80 9.71 -1.63
C PHE A 134 9.01 9.33 -2.50
N ILE A 135 10.08 8.77 -1.92
CA ILE A 135 11.25 8.29 -2.68
C ILE A 135 10.86 7.18 -3.65
N ASN A 136 10.03 6.24 -3.21
CA ASN A 136 9.57 5.14 -4.05
C ASN A 136 8.75 5.67 -5.25
N ALA A 137 7.75 6.51 -5.00
CA ALA A 137 6.93 7.12 -6.04
C ALA A 137 7.77 7.99 -6.99
N GLY A 138 8.74 8.75 -6.47
CA GLY A 138 9.68 9.54 -7.26
C GLY A 138 10.58 8.69 -8.14
N THR A 139 11.10 7.57 -7.61
CA THR A 139 11.94 6.63 -8.36
C THR A 139 11.17 6.00 -9.53
N TRP A 140 9.93 5.57 -9.29
CA TRP A 140 9.07 5.02 -10.34
C TRP A 140 8.64 6.06 -11.37
N THR A 141 8.39 7.29 -10.94
CA THR A 141 8.10 8.41 -11.86
C THR A 141 9.32 8.69 -12.76
N ALA A 142 10.52 8.81 -12.19
CA ALA A 142 11.75 9.01 -12.94
C ALA A 142 12.08 7.83 -13.88
N TYR A 143 11.83 6.59 -13.45
CA TYR A 143 11.97 5.40 -14.29
C TYR A 143 11.03 5.46 -15.51
N SER A 144 9.80 5.90 -15.29
CA SER A 144 8.77 6.01 -16.32
C SER A 144 9.09 7.07 -17.37
N ASP A 145 9.57 8.24 -16.93
CA ASP A 145 9.92 9.35 -17.82
C ASP A 145 11.14 9.02 -18.71
N ARG A 146 12.15 8.35 -18.17
CA ARG A 146 13.34 7.95 -18.95
C ARG A 146 13.02 6.91 -20.02
N LYS A 147 12.05 6.02 -19.79
CA LYS A 147 11.67 4.94 -20.72
C LYS A 147 10.60 5.38 -21.73
N THR A 148 10.72 6.63 -22.20
CA THR A 148 9.99 7.47 -23.21
C THR A 148 8.96 6.85 -24.19
N ARG A 149 8.84 5.53 -24.35
CA ARG A 149 7.74 4.87 -25.09
C ARG A 149 6.49 4.59 -24.26
N SER A 150 6.53 4.65 -22.93
CA SER A 150 5.36 4.30 -22.10
C SER A 150 4.67 5.53 -21.50
N ARG A 151 3.92 6.28 -22.33
CA ARG A 151 3.10 7.42 -21.86
C ARG A 151 2.03 7.03 -20.82
N HIS A 152 1.73 5.73 -20.69
CA HIS A 152 0.73 5.17 -19.79
C HIS A 152 1.21 4.94 -18.34
N LEU A 153 2.52 5.08 -18.07
CA LEU A 153 3.08 4.99 -16.72
C LEU A 153 3.12 6.33 -15.96
N ARG A 154 2.67 7.43 -16.59
CA ARG A 154 2.75 8.81 -16.05
C ARG A 154 2.01 9.01 -14.72
N ASN A 155 1.11 8.11 -14.37
CA ASN A 155 0.26 8.24 -13.20
C ASN A 155 0.99 8.05 -11.84
N SER A 156 2.25 7.60 -11.82
CA SER A 156 3.06 7.60 -10.58
C SER A 156 3.32 9.00 -10.02
N GLY A 157 3.21 10.07 -10.83
CA GLY A 157 3.34 11.45 -10.36
C GLY A 157 2.26 11.86 -9.34
N LEU A 158 1.03 11.31 -9.45
CA LEU A 158 -0.02 11.55 -8.47
C LEU A 158 0.30 10.93 -7.10
N GLY A 159 0.86 9.71 -7.10
CA GLY A 159 1.35 9.06 -5.87
C GLY A 159 2.44 9.89 -5.19
N MET A 160 3.37 10.44 -5.98
CA MET A 160 4.42 11.33 -5.48
C MET A 160 3.83 12.62 -4.87
N ALA A 161 2.83 13.23 -5.52
CA ALA A 161 2.15 14.42 -4.99
C ALA A 161 1.39 14.12 -3.68
N LEU A 162 0.74 12.97 -3.58
CA LEU A 162 0.08 12.53 -2.34
C LEU A 162 1.11 12.35 -1.22
N CYS A 163 2.21 11.63 -1.45
CA CYS A 163 3.27 11.49 -0.45
C CYS A 163 3.96 12.83 -0.10
N ALA A 164 4.06 13.76 -1.06
CA ALA A 164 4.57 15.11 -0.79
C ALA A 164 3.63 15.89 0.14
N SER A 165 2.33 15.86 -0.10
CA SER A 165 1.33 16.48 0.80
C SER A 165 1.41 15.90 2.22
N GLN A 166 1.64 14.59 2.32
CA GLN A 166 1.82 13.90 3.58
C GLN A 166 3.05 14.41 4.36
N LEU A 167 4.18 14.58 3.67
CA LEU A 167 5.41 15.12 4.25
C LEU A 167 5.25 16.59 4.69
N ILE A 168 4.56 17.41 3.89
CA ILE A 168 4.30 18.81 4.22
C ILE A 168 3.49 18.91 5.52
N VAL A 169 2.38 18.17 5.60
CA VAL A 169 1.53 18.14 6.81
C VAL A 169 2.32 17.62 8.00
N TYR A 170 3.09 16.54 7.83
CA TYR A 170 3.94 16.01 8.90
C TYR A 170 4.91 17.07 9.42
N ALA A 171 5.61 17.79 8.53
CA ALA A 171 6.56 18.84 8.92
C ALA A 171 5.90 20.01 9.67
N MET A 172 4.67 20.38 9.29
CA MET A 172 3.91 21.45 9.95
C MET A 172 3.49 21.09 11.38
N TYR A 173 3.04 19.85 11.61
CA TYR A 173 2.48 19.42 12.90
C TYR A 173 3.47 18.65 13.79
N LEU A 174 4.69 18.37 13.31
CA LEU A 174 5.74 17.68 14.08
C LEU A 174 6.03 18.37 15.42
N LYS A 175 6.12 19.71 15.42
CA LYS A 175 6.39 20.51 16.62
C LYS A 175 5.17 20.76 17.50
N SER A 176 3.97 20.60 16.96
CA SER A 176 2.69 20.81 17.66
C SER A 176 2.17 19.57 18.36
N THR A 177 2.81 18.42 18.13
CA THR A 177 2.36 17.13 18.67
C THR A 177 2.53 17.13 20.19
N PRO A 178 1.44 16.95 20.98
CA PRO A 178 1.50 16.95 22.43
C PRO A 178 2.44 15.83 22.93
N VAL A 179 3.47 16.20 23.70
CA VAL A 179 4.36 15.23 24.34
C VAL A 179 3.58 14.54 25.45
N LYS A 180 3.26 13.25 25.30
CA LYS A 180 2.68 12.46 26.40
C LYS A 180 3.63 12.52 27.60
N PRO A 181 3.15 12.76 28.83
CA PRO A 181 4.00 12.69 30.00
C PRO A 181 4.60 11.28 30.07
N SER A 182 5.93 11.22 30.10
CA SER A 182 6.66 9.96 30.21
C SER A 182 6.17 9.19 31.44
N TYR A 183 5.85 7.91 31.29
CA TYR A 183 5.38 7.04 32.37
C TYR A 183 6.31 7.03 33.59
N LYS A 184 7.60 7.38 33.40
CA LYS A 184 8.54 7.63 34.51
C LYS A 184 8.11 8.75 35.45
N ARG A 185 7.49 9.83 34.96
CA ARG A 185 7.14 11.01 35.77
C ARG A 185 5.92 10.76 36.69
N LEU A 186 5.00 9.88 36.28
CA LEU A 186 3.79 9.54 37.05
C LEU A 186 4.02 8.68 38.31
N LYS A 187 5.21 8.07 38.45
CA LYS A 187 5.58 7.29 39.65
C LYS A 187 6.35 8.07 40.70
N PHE A 188 6.86 9.26 40.39
CA PHE A 188 7.60 10.09 41.34
C PHE A 188 6.76 11.21 41.97
N GLU A 189 5.50 11.37 41.54
CA GLU A 189 4.56 12.36 42.08
C GLU A 189 3.42 11.71 42.91
N ARG A 190 3.62 10.49 43.41
CA ARG A 190 2.68 9.81 44.32
C ARG A 190 3.37 9.33 45.58
#